data_AF-A0A950KKN7-F1
#
_entry.id   AF-A0A950KKN7-F1
#
_cell.length_a   1.000
_cell.length_b   1.000
_cell.length_c   1.000
_cell.angle_alpha   90.00
_cell.angle_beta   90.00
_cell.angle_gamma   90.00
#
_symmetry.space_group_name_H-M   'P 1'
#
loop_
_entity.id
_entity.type
_entity.pdbx_description
1 polymer ?
#
loop_
_entity_poly.entity_id
_entity_poly.type
_entity_poly.pdbx_seq_one_letter_code
_entity_poly.pdbx_strand_id
1 'polypeptide(L)'
;DYSLFAHLETVYLGSLARRSLIMRNVREVVEAARGKQIFYFPARHDHWLVQTGDGWSAHVAGAIGVSTDAQASWWGGRGIGTVPHGLIAAFGGDTVAAAAAFADHFYGEMNITVLVDFENDSINTALEVAQALGPRLWGVRLDTSEQLVDRSLLDEMGGFTPTGVNPRLIEKVRDALDRAAFTNVRIVASGGFDAQRIREFEDSGVPVDAYGVGSSLIRGKNDFTADVVLLEGRPCAKAGRGYRPNPRLERVD
;
A
#
# COMPACT_ATOMS: atom_id res chain seq x y z
N ASP A 1 -18.94 32.34 21.71
CA ASP A 1 -17.96 32.33 22.81
C ASP A 1 -16.79 31.43 22.39
N TYR A 2 -15.57 31.98 22.34
CA TYR A 2 -14.35 31.25 21.93
C TYR A 2 -13.96 30.15 22.93
N SER A 3 -14.27 30.35 24.22
CA SER A 3 -13.89 29.41 25.27
C SER A 3 -14.50 28.02 25.09
N LEU A 4 -15.64 27.94 24.40
CA LEU A 4 -16.37 26.70 24.13
C LEU A 4 -15.58 25.69 23.29
N PHE A 5 -14.64 26.13 22.46
CA PHE A 5 -13.92 25.24 21.52
C PHE A 5 -12.42 25.46 21.45
N ALA A 6 -11.87 26.50 22.09
CA ALA A 6 -10.43 26.77 22.09
C ALA A 6 -9.59 25.54 22.52
N HIS A 7 -10.07 24.78 23.50
CA HIS A 7 -9.41 23.58 24.02
C HIS A 7 -9.39 22.40 23.02
N LEU A 8 -10.20 22.44 21.95
CA LEU A 8 -10.28 21.41 20.92
C LEU A 8 -9.26 21.62 19.80
N GLU A 9 -8.56 22.76 19.76
CA GLU A 9 -7.63 23.12 18.68
C GLU A 9 -6.63 22.02 18.35
N THR A 10 -5.92 21.54 19.37
CA THR A 10 -4.95 20.46 19.21
C THR A 10 -5.56 19.19 18.61
N VAL A 11 -6.80 18.85 19.01
CA VAL A 11 -7.48 17.61 18.61
C VAL A 11 -7.86 17.66 17.14
N TYR A 12 -8.56 18.72 16.70
CA TYR A 12 -9.00 18.78 15.30
C TYR A 12 -7.84 19.09 14.36
N LEU A 13 -6.86 19.91 14.74
CA LEU A 13 -5.69 20.17 13.90
C LEU A 13 -4.85 18.90 13.72
N GLY A 14 -4.57 18.15 14.79
CA GLY A 14 -3.83 16.90 14.72
C GLY A 14 -4.56 15.86 13.85
N SER A 15 -5.89 15.77 14.00
CA SER A 15 -6.73 14.89 13.18
C SER A 15 -6.67 15.28 11.70
N LEU A 16 -6.88 16.55 11.36
CA LEU A 16 -6.85 17.04 9.98
C LEU A 16 -5.48 16.87 9.35
N ALA A 17 -4.40 17.23 10.07
CA ALA A 17 -3.02 17.12 9.60
C ALA A 17 -2.70 15.70 9.15
N ARG A 18 -2.88 14.73 10.05
CA ARG A 18 -2.56 13.33 9.76
C ARG A 18 -3.48 12.71 8.73
N ARG A 19 -4.80 12.85 8.89
CA ARG A 19 -5.79 12.18 8.03
C ARG A 19 -5.72 12.69 6.59
N SER A 20 -5.50 14.00 6.42
CA SER A 20 -5.35 14.60 5.09
C SER A 20 -4.00 14.26 4.45
N LEU A 21 -2.91 14.11 5.24
CA LEU A 21 -1.62 13.64 4.74
C LEU A 21 -1.76 12.25 4.11
N ILE A 22 -2.34 11.31 4.86
CA ILE A 22 -2.53 9.93 4.41
C ILE A 22 -3.44 9.89 3.18
N MET A 23 -4.58 10.60 3.23
CA MET A 23 -5.50 10.67 2.08
C MET A 23 -4.81 11.18 0.82
N ARG A 24 -4.03 12.26 0.92
CA ARG A 24 -3.26 12.81 -0.21
C ARG A 24 -2.29 11.78 -0.76
N ASN A 25 -1.44 11.21 0.10
CA ASN A 25 -0.40 10.27 -0.33
C ASN A 25 -1.01 9.01 -0.96
N VAL A 26 -2.10 8.47 -0.39
CA VAL A 26 -2.83 7.32 -0.97
C VAL A 26 -3.46 7.71 -2.30
N ARG A 27 -4.06 8.90 -2.41
CA ARG A 27 -4.66 9.35 -3.66
C ARG A 27 -3.63 9.47 -4.78
N GLU A 28 -2.45 10.00 -4.48
CA GLU A 28 -1.35 10.13 -5.45
C GLU A 28 -0.89 8.77 -5.99
N VAL A 29 -0.80 7.72 -5.16
CA VAL A 29 -0.44 6.38 -5.64
C VAL A 29 -1.58 5.70 -6.42
N VAL A 30 -2.84 5.93 -6.03
CA VAL A 30 -4.01 5.43 -6.77
C VAL A 30 -4.08 6.03 -8.17
N GLU A 31 -3.83 7.33 -8.30
CA GLU A 31 -3.76 8.01 -9.59
C GLU A 31 -2.57 7.54 -10.43
N ALA A 32 -1.39 7.37 -9.80
CA ALA A 32 -0.20 6.83 -10.44
C ALA A 32 -0.43 5.43 -11.02
N ALA A 33 -1.22 4.59 -10.35
CA ALA A 33 -1.46 3.19 -10.72
C ALA A 33 -2.46 3.00 -11.88
N ARG A 34 -3.04 4.08 -12.45
CA ARG A 34 -3.89 4.04 -13.66
C ARG A 34 -5.03 3.01 -13.59
N GLY A 35 -5.65 2.88 -12.41
CA GLY A 35 -6.77 1.96 -12.17
C GLY A 35 -6.37 0.58 -11.63
N LYS A 36 -5.08 0.28 -11.51
CA LYS A 36 -4.59 -0.91 -10.81
C LYS A 36 -4.78 -0.78 -9.30
N GLN A 37 -4.87 -1.92 -8.64
CA GLN A 37 -5.23 -1.99 -7.23
C GLN A 37 -4.07 -1.55 -6.32
N ILE A 38 -4.39 -0.79 -5.26
CA ILE A 38 -3.44 -0.37 -4.22
C ILE A 38 -3.77 -1.04 -2.89
N PHE A 39 -2.80 -1.75 -2.33
CA PHE A 39 -2.85 -2.30 -0.98
C PHE A 39 -2.15 -1.37 0.02
N TYR A 40 -2.85 -1.02 1.11
CA TYR A 40 -2.35 -0.13 2.17
C TYR A 40 -1.61 -0.94 3.25
N PHE A 41 -0.28 -1.05 3.15
CA PHE A 41 0.58 -1.82 4.06
C PHE A 41 1.55 -1.01 4.97
N PRO A 42 1.26 0.22 5.41
CA PRO A 42 2.16 0.95 6.29
C PRO A 42 2.02 0.64 7.79
N ALA A 43 1.06 -0.20 8.22
CA ALA A 43 0.69 -0.35 9.64
C ALA A 43 1.87 -0.58 10.60
N ARG A 44 2.85 -1.36 10.16
CA ARG A 44 4.07 -1.70 10.92
C ARG A 44 5.06 -0.55 11.13
N HIS A 45 4.86 0.58 10.46
CA HIS A 45 5.78 1.72 10.46
C HIS A 45 5.29 2.90 11.30
N ASP A 46 4.20 2.73 12.05
CA ASP A 46 3.62 3.78 12.87
C ASP A 46 3.13 3.25 14.23
N HIS A 47 2.71 4.17 15.10
CA HIS A 47 2.16 3.86 16.41
C HIS A 47 0.82 3.12 16.26
N TRP A 48 0.72 1.91 16.81
CA TRP A 48 -0.40 0.99 16.60
C TRP A 48 -1.82 1.58 16.84
N LEU A 49 -1.96 2.58 17.72
CA LEU A 49 -3.23 3.29 18.00
C LEU A 49 -3.79 4.12 16.83
N VAL A 50 -2.97 4.48 15.83
CA VAL A 50 -3.42 5.36 14.74
C VAL A 50 -4.13 4.61 13.61
N GLN A 51 -4.00 3.28 13.61
CA GLN A 51 -4.38 2.38 12.52
C GLN A 51 -5.82 2.57 12.05
N THR A 52 -6.77 2.71 12.96
CA THR A 52 -8.18 2.76 12.61
C THR A 52 -8.51 3.94 11.70
N GLY A 53 -8.18 5.16 12.10
CA GLY A 53 -8.44 6.29 11.22
C GLY A 53 -7.48 6.36 10.02
N ASP A 54 -6.30 5.73 10.09
CA ASP A 54 -5.36 5.66 8.98
C ASP A 54 -5.94 4.82 7.86
N GLY A 55 -6.47 3.65 8.24
CA GLY A 55 -7.18 2.75 7.34
C GLY A 55 -8.39 3.43 6.72
N TRP A 56 -9.16 4.19 7.51
CA TRP A 56 -10.30 4.94 6.97
C TRP A 56 -9.86 5.99 5.94
N SER A 57 -8.81 6.76 6.25
CA SER A 57 -8.21 7.69 5.29
C SER A 57 -7.80 7.00 3.99
N ALA A 58 -7.17 5.83 4.08
CA ALA A 58 -6.77 5.06 2.91
C ALA A 58 -7.96 4.52 2.11
N HIS A 59 -8.98 4.00 2.78
CA HIS A 59 -10.20 3.49 2.17
C HIS A 59 -10.91 4.59 1.37
N VAL A 60 -11.14 5.75 1.99
CA VAL A 60 -11.79 6.90 1.34
C VAL A 60 -10.96 7.42 0.15
N ALA A 61 -9.63 7.36 0.25
CA ALA A 61 -8.73 7.81 -0.82
C ALA A 61 -8.61 6.82 -2.01
N GLY A 62 -9.13 5.58 -1.87
CA GLY A 62 -9.22 4.60 -2.95
C GLY A 62 -8.31 3.39 -2.83
N ALA A 63 -7.68 3.14 -1.69
CA ALA A 63 -7.01 1.86 -1.45
C ALA A 63 -8.06 0.73 -1.40
N ILE A 64 -7.78 -0.39 -2.06
CA ILE A 64 -8.75 -1.50 -2.16
C ILE A 64 -8.83 -2.33 -0.87
N GLY A 65 -7.81 -2.24 -0.03
CA GLY A 65 -7.79 -2.90 1.27
C GLY A 65 -6.55 -2.55 2.08
N VAL A 66 -6.60 -2.97 3.34
CA VAL A 66 -5.66 -2.59 4.40
C VAL A 66 -5.05 -3.83 5.04
N SER A 67 -3.87 -3.73 5.63
CA SER A 67 -3.17 -4.88 6.23
C SER A 67 -3.80 -5.46 7.50
N THR A 68 -4.63 -4.73 8.24
CA THR A 68 -5.11 -5.16 9.57
C THR A 68 -6.60 -4.92 9.77
N ASP A 69 -7.24 -5.73 10.61
CA ASP A 69 -8.65 -5.54 11.01
C ASP A 69 -8.85 -4.20 11.73
N ALA A 70 -7.87 -3.77 12.53
CA ALA A 70 -7.91 -2.48 13.21
C ALA A 70 -8.04 -1.33 12.21
N GLN A 71 -7.29 -1.37 11.10
CA GLN A 71 -7.42 -0.40 10.01
C GLN A 71 -8.80 -0.42 9.37
N ALA A 72 -9.45 -1.59 9.28
CA ALA A 72 -10.75 -1.76 8.63
C ALA A 72 -11.98 -1.50 9.52
N SER A 73 -11.77 -1.34 10.82
CA SER A 73 -12.85 -1.33 11.82
C SER A 73 -13.92 -0.24 11.64
N TRP A 74 -13.61 0.90 11.03
CA TRP A 74 -14.61 1.98 10.82
C TRP A 74 -15.59 1.72 9.67
N TRP A 75 -15.31 0.80 8.75
CA TRP A 75 -16.25 0.41 7.68
C TRP A 75 -16.73 -1.04 7.78
N GLY A 76 -16.41 -1.73 8.88
CA GLY A 76 -16.75 -3.13 9.07
C GLY A 76 -16.04 -4.09 8.13
N GLY A 77 -14.94 -3.65 7.49
CA GLY A 77 -14.11 -4.51 6.66
C GLY A 77 -13.18 -5.41 7.48
N ARG A 78 -12.33 -6.16 6.77
CA ARG A 78 -11.25 -6.94 7.35
C ARG A 78 -9.92 -6.55 6.76
N GLY A 79 -8.85 -6.81 7.51
CA GLY A 79 -7.51 -6.79 6.98
C GLY A 79 -7.38 -7.86 5.90
N ILE A 80 -6.64 -7.52 4.85
CA ILE A 80 -6.24 -8.44 3.80
C ILE A 80 -4.74 -8.69 3.88
N GLY A 81 -4.34 -9.91 3.54
CA GLY A 81 -2.98 -10.36 3.64
C GLY A 81 -2.61 -11.32 2.53
N THR A 82 -1.31 -11.51 2.37
CA THR A 82 -0.71 -12.53 1.50
C THR A 82 -0.06 -13.58 2.39
N VAL A 83 0.39 -14.69 1.81
CA VAL A 83 1.29 -15.62 2.51
C VAL A 83 2.56 -14.85 2.92
N PRO A 84 2.85 -14.67 4.22
CA PRO A 84 3.99 -13.87 4.67
C PRO A 84 5.26 -14.73 4.77
N HIS A 85 6.44 -14.10 4.72
CA HIS A 85 7.73 -14.79 4.92
C HIS A 85 7.78 -15.55 6.25
N GLY A 86 7.10 -15.06 7.29
CA GLY A 86 7.02 -15.75 8.59
C GLY A 86 6.30 -17.11 8.52
N LEU A 87 5.29 -17.25 7.66
CA LEU A 87 4.64 -18.55 7.45
C LEU A 87 5.56 -19.49 6.68
N ILE A 88 6.21 -19.01 5.64
CA ILE A 88 7.19 -19.79 4.86
C ILE A 88 8.31 -20.31 5.79
N ALA A 89 8.82 -19.46 6.67
CA ALA A 89 9.82 -19.85 7.67
C ALA A 89 9.30 -20.93 8.65
N ALA A 90 8.03 -20.87 9.06
CA ALA A 90 7.43 -21.89 9.92
C ALA A 90 7.30 -23.27 9.25
N PHE A 91 7.29 -23.30 7.91
CA PHE A 91 7.36 -24.52 7.09
C PHE A 91 8.81 -24.87 6.69
N GLY A 92 9.81 -24.35 7.39
CA GLY A 92 11.21 -24.67 7.13
C GLY A 92 11.76 -24.07 5.84
N GLY A 93 11.15 -23.00 5.33
CA GLY A 93 11.52 -22.36 4.08
C GLY A 93 10.78 -22.89 2.85
N ASP A 94 9.92 -23.90 3.01
CA ASP A 94 9.12 -24.44 1.92
C ASP A 94 7.94 -23.50 1.59
N THR A 95 8.12 -22.70 0.54
CA THR A 95 7.11 -21.74 0.07
C THR A 95 5.86 -22.44 -0.43
N VAL A 96 5.99 -23.60 -1.08
CA VAL A 96 4.86 -24.36 -1.65
C VAL A 96 4.02 -24.96 -0.53
N ALA A 97 4.65 -25.60 0.45
CA ALA A 97 3.94 -26.18 1.59
C ALA A 97 3.21 -25.11 2.41
N ALA A 98 3.86 -23.97 2.67
CA ALA A 98 3.24 -22.83 3.35
C ALA A 98 2.04 -22.27 2.55
N ALA A 99 2.20 -22.10 1.23
CA ALA A 99 1.14 -21.61 0.36
C ALA A 99 -0.04 -22.57 0.27
N ALA A 100 0.20 -23.88 0.19
CA ALA A 100 -0.82 -24.90 0.16
C ALA A 100 -1.62 -24.91 1.48
N ALA A 101 -0.93 -24.92 2.63
CA ALA A 101 -1.58 -24.89 3.94
C ALA A 101 -2.41 -23.61 4.14
N PHE A 102 -1.92 -22.46 3.67
CA PHE A 102 -2.67 -21.21 3.71
C PHE A 102 -3.91 -21.26 2.81
N ALA A 103 -3.77 -21.76 1.58
CA ALA A 103 -4.87 -21.91 0.63
C ALA A 103 -5.95 -22.88 1.13
N ASP A 104 -5.58 -23.98 1.76
CA ASP A 104 -6.52 -24.96 2.31
C ASP A 104 -7.46 -24.35 3.37
N HIS A 105 -6.99 -23.32 4.10
CA HIS A 105 -7.78 -22.63 5.10
C HIS A 105 -8.54 -21.43 4.54
N PHE A 106 -7.91 -20.62 3.69
CA PHE A 106 -8.42 -19.27 3.36
C PHE A 106 -8.92 -19.08 1.92
N TYR A 107 -8.80 -20.08 1.03
CA TYR A 107 -9.15 -19.92 -0.38
C TYR A 107 -10.63 -19.53 -0.62
N GLY A 108 -11.53 -19.94 0.28
CA GLY A 108 -12.95 -19.56 0.22
C GLY A 108 -13.24 -18.14 0.73
N GLU A 109 -12.29 -17.49 1.39
CA GLU A 109 -12.47 -16.20 2.07
C GLU A 109 -11.72 -15.05 1.38
N MET A 110 -10.59 -15.34 0.73
CA MET A 110 -9.75 -14.31 0.11
C MET A 110 -8.93 -14.83 -1.07
N ASN A 111 -8.45 -13.89 -1.89
CA ASN A 111 -7.52 -14.17 -2.98
C ASN A 111 -6.16 -14.62 -2.42
N ILE A 112 -5.70 -15.81 -2.81
CA ILE A 112 -4.41 -16.34 -2.37
C ILE A 112 -3.30 -15.68 -3.17
N THR A 113 -2.51 -14.86 -2.47
CA THR A 113 -1.30 -14.24 -3.00
C THR A 113 -0.09 -14.72 -2.23
N VAL A 114 0.99 -15.09 -2.92
CA VAL A 114 2.15 -15.73 -2.29
C VAL A 114 3.43 -14.92 -2.51
N LEU A 115 4.20 -14.68 -1.44
CA LEU A 115 5.55 -14.13 -1.56
C LEU A 115 6.49 -15.17 -2.18
N VAL A 116 7.19 -14.78 -3.24
CA VAL A 116 8.05 -15.71 -4.02
C VAL A 116 9.55 -15.40 -3.90
N ASP A 117 9.92 -14.41 -3.10
CA ASP A 117 11.29 -13.91 -2.96
C ASP A 117 12.06 -14.52 -1.76
N PHE A 118 11.48 -15.50 -1.04
CA PHE A 118 12.06 -16.06 0.19
C PHE A 118 13.46 -16.66 -0.02
N GLU A 119 13.64 -17.45 -1.09
CA GLU A 119 14.95 -18.06 -1.44
C GLU A 119 15.78 -17.22 -2.41
N ASN A 120 15.31 -15.99 -2.72
CA ASN A 120 15.89 -15.09 -3.72
C ASN A 120 15.96 -15.71 -5.13
N ASP A 121 15.00 -16.57 -5.46
CA ASP A 121 14.78 -17.12 -6.80
C ASP A 121 13.30 -16.99 -7.17
N SER A 122 12.92 -15.75 -7.48
CA SER A 122 11.51 -15.40 -7.62
C SER A 122 10.83 -16.09 -8.81
N ILE A 123 11.59 -16.41 -9.86
CA ILE A 123 11.04 -17.05 -11.06
C ILE A 123 10.67 -18.51 -10.76
N ASN A 124 11.62 -19.29 -10.22
CA ASN A 124 11.38 -20.70 -9.96
C ASN A 124 10.29 -20.88 -8.89
N THR A 125 10.37 -20.10 -7.80
CA THR A 125 9.37 -20.14 -6.74
C THR A 125 7.96 -19.78 -7.26
N ALA A 126 7.83 -18.80 -8.16
CA ALA A 126 6.55 -18.44 -8.75
C ALA A 126 5.95 -19.58 -9.59
N LEU A 127 6.77 -20.30 -10.36
CA LEU A 127 6.33 -21.44 -11.15
C LEU A 127 5.89 -22.62 -10.28
N GLU A 128 6.67 -22.94 -9.25
CA GLU A 128 6.37 -24.03 -8.31
C GLU A 128 5.06 -23.78 -7.57
N VAL A 129 4.85 -22.56 -7.07
CA VAL A 129 3.61 -22.15 -6.40
C VAL A 129 2.43 -22.19 -7.37
N ALA A 130 2.59 -21.68 -8.60
CA ALA A 130 1.54 -21.72 -9.62
C ALA A 130 1.15 -23.16 -9.98
N GLN A 131 2.12 -24.06 -10.09
CA GLN A 131 1.88 -25.48 -10.37
C GLN A 131 1.17 -26.18 -9.20
N ALA A 132 1.56 -25.91 -7.96
CA ALA A 132 1.01 -26.57 -6.78
C ALA A 132 -0.40 -26.09 -6.41
N LEU A 133 -0.66 -24.78 -6.52
CA LEU A 133 -1.97 -24.21 -6.15
C LEU A 133 -2.95 -24.21 -7.31
N GLY A 134 -2.46 -24.18 -8.55
CA GLY A 134 -3.29 -24.18 -9.76
C GLY A 134 -4.32 -23.04 -9.73
N PRO A 135 -5.61 -23.32 -9.99
CA PRO A 135 -6.68 -22.31 -9.96
C PRO A 135 -6.85 -21.60 -8.61
N ARG A 136 -6.28 -22.15 -7.54
CA ARG A 136 -6.37 -21.54 -6.21
C ARG A 136 -5.45 -20.33 -6.05
N LEU A 137 -4.43 -20.20 -6.88
CA LEU A 137 -3.51 -19.07 -6.86
C LEU A 137 -4.11 -17.88 -7.59
N TRP A 138 -4.35 -16.78 -6.88
CA TRP A 138 -4.71 -15.52 -7.51
C TRP A 138 -3.48 -14.80 -8.08
N GLY A 139 -2.37 -14.78 -7.33
CA GLY A 139 -1.17 -14.09 -7.78
C GLY A 139 0.08 -14.36 -6.95
N VAL A 140 1.21 -13.88 -7.44
CA VAL A 140 2.50 -13.87 -6.73
C VAL A 140 2.85 -12.44 -6.34
N ARG A 141 3.52 -12.28 -5.20
CA ARG A 141 4.00 -11.00 -4.70
C ARG A 141 5.52 -10.99 -4.66
N LEU A 142 6.10 -9.97 -5.28
CA LEU A 142 7.53 -9.70 -5.24
C LEU A 142 7.79 -8.61 -4.20
N ASP A 143 8.67 -8.89 -3.25
CA ASP A 143 9.05 -7.98 -2.16
C ASP A 143 10.58 -7.95 -1.94
N THR A 144 11.35 -8.26 -3.00
CA THR A 144 12.81 -8.36 -2.96
C THR A 144 13.42 -7.09 -2.35
N SER A 145 14.32 -7.28 -1.39
CA SER A 145 15.03 -6.19 -0.70
C SER A 145 15.78 -5.28 -1.69
N GLU A 146 15.74 -3.97 -1.47
CA GLU A 146 16.43 -2.95 -2.29
C GLU A 146 17.96 -3.11 -2.32
N GLN A 147 18.52 -3.94 -1.44
CA GLN A 147 19.95 -4.25 -1.37
C GLN A 147 20.33 -5.56 -2.04
N LEU A 148 19.34 -6.34 -2.50
CA LEU A 148 19.53 -7.70 -3.01
C LEU A 148 19.22 -7.76 -4.49
N VAL A 149 20.08 -8.46 -5.24
CA VAL A 149 19.82 -8.84 -6.63
C VAL A 149 19.20 -10.22 -6.62
N ASP A 150 18.03 -10.38 -7.24
CA ASP A 150 17.41 -11.69 -7.41
C ASP A 150 18.32 -12.59 -8.25
N ARG A 151 18.43 -13.88 -7.89
CA ARG A 151 19.34 -14.83 -8.57
C ARG A 151 19.11 -14.87 -10.08
N SER A 152 17.87 -14.67 -10.51
CA SER A 152 17.50 -14.66 -11.92
C SER A 152 18.07 -13.47 -12.72
N LEU A 153 18.65 -12.47 -12.06
CA LEU A 153 19.22 -11.27 -12.68
C LEU A 153 20.76 -11.21 -12.61
N LEU A 154 21.43 -12.18 -11.98
CA LEU A 154 22.88 -12.15 -11.78
C LEU A 154 23.66 -12.04 -13.11
N ASP A 155 23.20 -12.73 -14.15
CA ASP A 155 23.85 -12.73 -15.47
C ASP A 155 23.55 -11.47 -16.31
N GLU A 156 22.66 -10.59 -15.83
CA GLU A 156 22.23 -9.36 -16.53
C GLU A 156 22.71 -8.08 -15.82
N MET A 157 23.65 -8.21 -14.88
CA MET A 157 24.23 -7.09 -14.14
C MET A 157 25.01 -6.13 -15.05
N GLY A 158 24.95 -4.83 -14.72
CA GLY A 158 25.75 -3.78 -15.36
C GLY A 158 25.01 -2.88 -16.36
N GLY A 159 23.78 -3.23 -16.76
CA GLY A 159 22.95 -2.42 -17.67
C GLY A 159 21.87 -1.55 -17.01
N PHE A 160 21.56 -1.79 -15.74
CA PHE A 160 20.50 -1.12 -14.97
C PHE A 160 20.73 -1.35 -13.46
N THR A 161 19.87 -0.80 -12.61
CA THR A 161 19.86 -1.10 -11.17
C THR A 161 19.13 -2.43 -10.90
N PRO A 162 19.85 -3.53 -10.59
CA PRO A 162 19.27 -4.87 -10.57
C PRO A 162 18.74 -5.28 -9.18
N THR A 163 18.80 -4.37 -8.21
CA THR A 163 18.41 -4.66 -6.84
C THR A 163 16.93 -4.38 -6.58
N GLY A 164 16.37 -5.11 -5.62
CA GLY A 164 14.98 -5.01 -5.24
C GLY A 164 14.00 -5.35 -6.36
N VAL A 165 12.73 -5.02 -6.14
CA VAL A 165 11.69 -5.20 -7.16
C VAL A 165 11.86 -4.17 -8.26
N ASN A 166 12.31 -4.62 -9.43
CA ASN A 166 12.59 -3.78 -10.59
C ASN A 166 11.84 -4.27 -11.83
N PRO A 167 11.69 -3.42 -12.88
CA PRO A 167 10.97 -3.78 -14.11
C PRO A 167 11.42 -5.11 -14.71
N ARG A 168 12.74 -5.34 -14.78
CA ARG A 168 13.31 -6.53 -15.40
C ARG A 168 12.94 -7.81 -14.66
N LEU A 169 12.96 -7.79 -13.32
CA LEU A 169 12.51 -8.93 -12.52
C LEU A 169 11.04 -9.28 -12.81
N ILE A 170 10.17 -8.26 -12.84
CA ILE A 170 8.74 -8.43 -13.08
C ILE A 170 8.48 -9.03 -14.47
N GLU A 171 9.14 -8.49 -15.50
CA GLU A 171 9.06 -9.01 -16.87
C GLU A 171 9.47 -10.48 -16.94
N LYS A 172 10.59 -10.86 -16.32
CA LYS A 172 11.06 -12.24 -16.34
C LYS A 172 10.11 -13.21 -15.61
N VAL A 173 9.52 -12.78 -14.49
CA VAL A 173 8.50 -13.57 -13.78
C VAL A 173 7.25 -13.74 -14.65
N ARG A 174 6.75 -12.65 -15.25
CA ARG A 174 5.59 -12.69 -16.16
C ARG A 174 5.84 -13.64 -17.34
N ASP A 175 6.97 -13.47 -18.01
CA ASP A 175 7.41 -14.29 -19.13
C ASP A 175 7.49 -15.78 -18.79
N ALA A 176 8.02 -16.11 -17.61
CA ALA A 176 8.12 -17.48 -17.15
C ALA A 176 6.74 -18.10 -16.89
N LEU A 177 5.87 -17.38 -16.19
CA LEU A 177 4.49 -17.80 -15.95
C LEU A 177 3.74 -18.00 -17.27
N ASP A 178 3.88 -17.09 -18.23
CA ASP A 178 3.19 -17.17 -19.52
C ASP A 178 3.68 -18.34 -20.38
N ARG A 179 5.00 -18.59 -20.42
CA ARG A 179 5.57 -19.78 -21.09
C ARG A 179 5.08 -21.09 -20.48
N ALA A 180 4.80 -21.10 -19.17
CA ALA A 180 4.23 -22.23 -18.46
C ALA A 180 2.68 -22.26 -18.50
N ALA A 181 2.04 -21.40 -19.32
CA ALA A 181 0.60 -21.28 -19.47
C ALA A 181 -0.17 -20.79 -18.22
N PHE A 182 0.50 -20.16 -17.25
CA PHE A 182 -0.08 -19.52 -16.07
C PHE A 182 -0.42 -18.04 -16.31
N THR A 183 -1.03 -17.73 -17.45
CA THR A 183 -1.33 -16.35 -17.90
C THR A 183 -2.32 -15.60 -17.02
N ASN A 184 -3.11 -16.31 -16.20
CA ASN A 184 -4.09 -15.72 -15.29
C ASN A 184 -3.52 -15.36 -13.90
N VAL A 185 -2.32 -15.84 -13.55
CA VAL A 185 -1.69 -15.56 -12.25
C VAL A 185 -1.25 -14.11 -12.22
N ARG A 186 -1.74 -13.31 -11.26
CA ARG A 186 -1.43 -11.88 -11.14
C ARG A 186 -0.06 -11.63 -10.52
N ILE A 187 0.54 -10.48 -10.79
CA ILE A 187 1.78 -10.02 -10.16
C ILE A 187 1.51 -8.79 -9.30
N VAL A 188 1.81 -8.92 -8.01
CA VAL A 188 1.80 -7.82 -7.04
C VAL A 188 3.22 -7.36 -6.78
N ALA A 189 3.51 -6.08 -6.98
CA ALA A 189 4.80 -5.50 -6.65
C ALA A 189 4.73 -4.77 -5.30
N SER A 190 5.65 -5.08 -4.39
CA SER A 190 5.82 -4.36 -3.12
C SER A 190 7.29 -4.08 -2.83
N GLY A 191 7.56 -3.33 -1.76
CA GLY A 191 8.91 -2.94 -1.36
C GLY A 191 9.31 -1.59 -1.94
N GLY A 192 9.27 -0.55 -1.12
CA GLY A 192 9.79 0.78 -1.48
C GLY A 192 9.02 1.53 -2.57
N PHE A 193 7.77 1.17 -2.85
CA PHE A 193 6.94 1.90 -3.80
C PHE A 193 6.42 3.23 -3.23
N ASP A 194 6.34 4.23 -4.10
CA ASP A 194 5.67 5.51 -3.92
C ASP A 194 5.02 5.93 -5.24
N ALA A 195 4.41 7.11 -5.29
CA ALA A 195 3.69 7.56 -6.48
C ALA A 195 4.62 7.76 -7.68
N GLN A 196 5.87 8.15 -7.47
CA GLN A 196 6.84 8.34 -8.56
C GLN A 196 7.25 7.00 -9.15
N ARG A 197 7.68 6.05 -8.30
CA ARG A 197 8.10 4.72 -8.74
C ARG A 197 6.97 3.95 -9.44
N ILE A 198 5.73 4.10 -8.96
CA ILE A 198 4.56 3.53 -9.65
C ILE A 198 4.40 4.15 -11.04
N ARG A 199 4.49 5.49 -11.19
CA ARG A 199 4.43 6.14 -12.52
C ARG A 199 5.51 5.61 -13.46
N GLU A 200 6.74 5.45 -12.98
CA GLU A 200 7.85 4.91 -13.79
C GLU A 200 7.57 3.49 -14.29
N PHE A 201 6.98 2.63 -13.44
CA PHE A 201 6.56 1.28 -13.83
C PHE A 201 5.41 1.30 -14.84
N GLU A 202 4.40 2.13 -14.61
CA GLU A 202 3.25 2.24 -15.51
C GLU A 202 3.63 2.88 -16.86
N ASP A 203 4.53 3.85 -16.89
CA ASP A 203 5.04 4.49 -18.11
C ASP A 203 5.91 3.55 -18.95
N SER A 204 6.63 2.65 -18.28
CA SER A 204 7.44 1.62 -18.95
C SER A 204 6.62 0.38 -19.35
N GLY A 205 5.31 0.34 -19.04
CA GLY A 205 4.44 -0.79 -19.38
C GLY A 205 4.76 -2.08 -18.63
N VAL A 206 5.35 -1.98 -17.43
CA VAL A 206 5.74 -3.14 -16.63
C VAL A 206 4.50 -3.97 -16.26
N PRO A 207 4.51 -5.31 -16.42
CA PRO A 207 3.32 -6.15 -16.24
C PRO A 207 3.02 -6.44 -14.75
N VAL A 208 2.78 -5.37 -13.99
CA VAL A 208 2.26 -5.43 -12.62
C VAL A 208 0.73 -5.31 -12.66
N ASP A 209 0.04 -6.09 -11.83
CA ASP A 209 -1.43 -6.04 -11.70
C ASP A 209 -1.89 -5.23 -10.49
N ALA A 210 -1.07 -5.15 -9.43
CA ALA A 210 -1.36 -4.41 -8.21
C ALA A 210 -0.09 -4.00 -7.45
N TYR A 211 -0.19 -2.98 -6.60
CA TYR A 211 0.93 -2.48 -5.80
C TYR A 211 0.66 -2.57 -4.30
N GLY A 212 1.61 -3.11 -3.56
CA GLY A 212 1.68 -3.05 -2.10
C GLY A 212 2.53 -1.88 -1.64
N VAL A 213 1.90 -0.87 -1.05
CA VAL A 213 2.58 0.39 -0.70
C VAL A 213 2.61 0.55 0.82
N GLY A 214 3.81 0.81 1.35
CA GLY A 214 4.09 0.87 2.77
C GLY A 214 4.38 2.27 3.27
N SER A 215 5.52 2.41 3.94
CA SER A 215 5.88 3.62 4.73
C SER A 215 5.78 4.96 4.01
N SER A 216 5.91 5.02 2.68
CA SER A 216 5.75 6.24 1.89
C SER A 216 4.40 6.92 2.12
N LEU A 217 3.33 6.14 2.38
CA LEU A 217 1.98 6.63 2.57
C LEU A 217 1.77 7.43 3.85
N ILE A 218 2.57 7.19 4.88
CA ILE A 218 2.45 7.85 6.20
C ILE A 218 3.55 8.90 6.44
N ARG A 219 4.49 9.04 5.49
CA ARG A 219 5.60 9.99 5.59
C ARG A 219 5.21 11.35 5.00
N GLY A 220 5.91 12.38 5.45
CA GLY A 220 5.75 13.76 4.97
C GLY A 220 5.29 14.72 6.06
N LYS A 221 4.87 15.91 5.64
CA LYS A 221 4.36 16.97 6.50
C LYS A 221 3.05 17.51 5.95
N ASN A 222 2.17 17.93 6.84
CA ASN A 222 0.87 18.47 6.48
C ASN A 222 0.29 19.29 7.61
N ASP A 223 0.97 20.37 7.96
CA ASP A 223 0.65 21.16 9.15
C ASP A 223 -0.60 22.00 8.90
N PHE A 224 -1.55 21.93 9.85
CA PHE A 224 -2.71 22.82 9.89
C PHE A 224 -2.56 23.81 11.04
N THR A 225 -3.09 25.01 10.84
CA THR A 225 -3.25 26.01 11.89
C THR A 225 -4.69 26.51 11.90
N ALA A 226 -5.18 26.87 13.09
CA ALA A 226 -6.43 27.59 13.23
C ALA A 226 -6.13 29.03 13.65
N ASP A 227 -6.86 29.97 13.06
CA ASP A 227 -6.73 31.38 13.38
C ASP A 227 -8.13 32.00 13.38
N VAL A 228 -8.43 32.80 14.41
CA VAL A 228 -9.63 33.66 14.37
C VAL A 228 -9.42 34.67 13.23
N VAL A 229 -10.40 34.78 12.34
CA VAL A 229 -10.37 35.71 11.19
C VAL A 229 -11.54 36.69 11.17
N LEU A 230 -12.60 36.38 11.93
CA LEU A 230 -13.76 37.23 12.14
C LEU A 230 -14.13 37.19 13.63
N LEU A 231 -14.37 38.35 14.23
CA LEU A 231 -14.92 38.51 15.57
C LEU A 231 -16.26 39.25 15.45
N GLU A 232 -17.36 38.58 15.82
CA GLU A 232 -18.72 39.15 15.72
C GLU A 232 -19.04 39.71 14.31
N GLY A 233 -18.62 38.97 13.27
CA GLY A 233 -18.81 39.38 11.87
C GLY A 233 -17.85 40.46 11.36
N ARG A 234 -16.98 41.00 12.21
CA ARG A 234 -15.98 42.01 11.84
C ARG A 234 -14.61 41.36 11.59
N PRO A 235 -13.88 41.75 10.52
CA PRO A 235 -12.50 41.30 10.30
C PRO A 235 -11.61 41.52 11.53
N CYS A 236 -11.04 40.42 12.05
CA CYS A 236 -10.13 40.44 13.18
C CYS A 236 -9.24 39.19 13.09
N ALA A 237 -7.97 39.38 12.70
CA ALA A 237 -7.05 38.28 12.46
C ALA A 237 -5.62 38.64 12.88
N LYS A 238 -4.82 37.63 13.22
CA LYS A 238 -3.37 37.76 13.37
C LYS A 238 -2.74 38.24 12.06
N ALA A 239 -1.68 39.03 12.13
CA ALA A 239 -0.96 39.50 10.95
C ALA A 239 -0.58 38.32 10.01
N GLY A 240 -0.83 38.50 8.71
CA GLY A 240 -0.64 37.46 7.68
C GLY A 240 -1.81 36.49 7.52
N ARG A 241 -2.88 36.62 8.32
CA ARG A 241 -4.12 35.85 8.20
C ARG A 241 -5.28 36.74 7.76
N GLY A 242 -6.30 36.12 7.18
CA GLY A 242 -7.48 36.85 6.71
C GLY A 242 -8.62 35.89 6.40
N TYR A 243 -9.84 36.41 6.44
CA TYR A 243 -11.02 35.64 6.10
C TYR A 243 -10.98 35.22 4.63
N ARG A 244 -11.11 33.91 4.38
CA ARG A 244 -11.19 33.33 3.04
C ARG A 244 -12.53 32.59 2.94
N PRO A 245 -13.54 33.16 2.26
CA PRO A 245 -14.82 32.49 2.13
C PRO A 245 -14.64 31.19 1.34
N ASN A 246 -15.21 30.10 1.86
CA ASN A 246 -15.22 28.81 1.18
C ASN A 246 -16.70 28.42 0.97
N PRO A 247 -17.19 28.36 -0.27
CA PRO A 247 -18.60 28.08 -0.55
C PRO A 247 -19.01 26.65 -0.15
N ARG A 248 -18.06 25.79 0.20
CA ARG A 248 -18.32 24.43 0.71
C ARG A 248 -18.49 24.37 2.23
N LEU A 249 -18.27 25.47 2.95
CA LEU A 249 -18.48 25.51 4.40
C LEU A 249 -19.92 25.91 4.70
N GLU A 250 -20.60 25.04 5.41
CA GLU A 250 -21.93 25.29 5.95
C GLU A 250 -21.90 25.20 7.48
N ARG A 251 -22.89 25.80 8.13
CA ARG A 251 -23.06 25.67 9.57
C ARG A 251 -23.54 24.26 9.86
N VAL A 252 -22.82 23.55 10.74
CA VAL A 252 -23.28 22.26 11.25
C VAL A 252 -24.26 22.54 12.40
N ASP A 253 -25.49 22.05 12.26
CA ASP A 253 -26.56 22.16 13.27
C ASP A 253 -26.44 21.09 14.36
#